data_AF-A0A8H5CI16-F1
#
_entry.id   AF-A0A8H5CI16-F1
#
_cell.length_a   1.000
_cell.length_b   1.000
_cell.length_c   1.000
_cell.angle_alpha   90.00
_cell.angle_beta   90.00
_cell.angle_gamma   90.00
#
_symmetry.space_group_name_H-M   'P 1'
#
loop_
_entity.id
_entity.type
_entity.pdbx_description
1 polymer ?
#
loop_
_entity_poly.entity_id
_entity_poly.type
_entity_poly.pdbx_seq_one_letter_code
_entity_poly.pdbx_strand_id
1 'polypeptide(L)'
;MLALSVLLSLGFAATSLGQQVGNYTAETHPKLPWQECTRSGCTTKSNASITLDSNWRWVHITGNYTNCYTGNAWNTSICTSGASCTSKCALEGANYASTYGITTSGDALTLKFVTKGENTNIGSRVYLMESDTKYQMFNPLNKEFTFDVDVSQLPCGLNGALYFVQMDADGGMAKSSGNKAGAKYGTGYCDSQCPRDIKYINGEANVEGWNPSPNDTNAGVGGFGACCAEMDIWEANSVSTAYTPHPCKTTNDGGLQRCSGQECNTPDRYGGLCDPDGCDFNSYRMGDRTFYGKGLTVDTSKKMTVVTQFITDNNSTTGTLVEIRRLYVQDGKVIPNSKVNFPGLLDPVDSITQKFCDDGKKAFGDQPSFQNQGGLAHMGRSLAKGHTLVLSIWDDHGANMLWLDSSYPTDVDANKPGIARGTCATDSGKPTDVESSAANAQVIFSNIKFGDIGSTYSGTPITLPQAPLPPGYNPPTGGNPTTTTTTTTTTTQGPTPTIPNTPGATQTKYGQW
;
A
#
# COMPACT_ATOMS: atom_id res chain seq x y z
N MET A 1 -51.25 21.65 -43.33
CA MET A 1 -50.31 22.69 -42.87
C MET A 1 -50.98 23.36 -41.68
N LEU A 2 -50.53 23.33 -40.42
CA LEU A 2 -49.27 22.99 -39.77
C LEU A 2 -49.63 22.36 -38.42
N ALA A 3 -48.89 21.34 -38.00
CA ALA A 3 -49.05 20.67 -36.72
C ALA A 3 -48.54 21.53 -35.57
N LEU A 4 -49.31 21.64 -34.48
CA LEU A 4 -48.91 22.27 -33.24
C LEU A 4 -48.44 21.17 -32.28
N SER A 5 -47.19 20.72 -32.46
CA SER A 5 -46.53 19.76 -31.57
C SER A 5 -45.82 20.53 -30.45
N VAL A 6 -46.47 20.63 -29.29
CA VAL A 6 -45.83 21.11 -28.06
C VAL A 6 -44.89 20.00 -27.58
N LEU A 7 -43.59 20.17 -27.84
CA LEU A 7 -42.51 19.43 -27.19
C LEU A 7 -42.46 19.88 -25.72
N LEU A 8 -43.11 19.11 -24.85
CA LEU A 8 -42.82 19.10 -23.42
C LEU A 8 -41.45 18.42 -23.25
N SER A 9 -40.38 19.20 -23.41
CA SER A 9 -39.03 18.78 -23.00
C SER A 9 -38.98 18.78 -21.48
N LEU A 10 -39.42 17.66 -20.88
CA LEU A 10 -39.09 17.30 -19.51
C LEU A 10 -37.58 17.18 -19.43
N GLY A 11 -36.93 18.27 -19.00
CA GLY A 11 -35.60 18.25 -18.45
C GLY A 11 -35.62 17.37 -17.21
N PHE A 12 -35.41 16.06 -17.39
CA PHE A 12 -34.81 15.25 -16.35
C PHE A 12 -33.41 15.83 -16.14
N ALA A 13 -33.30 16.77 -15.20
CA ALA A 13 -32.06 16.93 -14.46
C ALA A 13 -31.78 15.55 -13.87
N ALA A 14 -30.91 14.79 -14.52
CA ALA A 14 -30.37 13.58 -13.94
C ALA A 14 -29.68 14.03 -12.65
N THR A 15 -30.38 13.90 -11.53
CA THR A 15 -29.78 14.05 -10.22
C THR A 15 -28.68 13.00 -10.19
N SER A 16 -27.43 13.45 -10.29
CA SER A 16 -26.29 12.55 -10.34
C SER A 16 -26.24 11.81 -9.01
N LEU A 17 -26.55 10.52 -9.01
CA LEU A 17 -26.62 9.69 -7.80
C LEU A 17 -25.24 9.23 -7.29
N GLY A 18 -24.15 9.89 -7.71
CA GLY A 18 -22.79 9.47 -7.39
C GLY A 18 -22.13 10.29 -6.28
N GLN A 19 -21.08 9.75 -5.67
CA GLN A 19 -20.16 10.46 -4.81
C GLN A 19 -19.61 11.62 -5.61
N GLN A 20 -19.89 12.82 -5.13
CA GLN A 20 -19.69 14.05 -5.87
C GLN A 20 -18.26 14.56 -5.72
N VAL A 21 -17.90 15.51 -6.56
CA VAL A 21 -16.62 16.21 -6.51
C VAL A 21 -16.83 17.56 -5.83
N GLY A 22 -16.10 17.79 -4.75
CA GLY A 22 -16.04 19.05 -4.04
C GLY A 22 -15.33 20.11 -4.88
N ASN A 23 -15.62 21.38 -4.61
CA ASN A 23 -15.12 22.51 -5.38
C ASN A 23 -14.62 23.69 -4.51
N TYR A 24 -14.51 23.50 -3.19
CA TYR A 24 -13.97 24.50 -2.28
C TYR A 24 -12.44 24.42 -2.18
N THR A 25 -11.86 23.23 -2.30
CA THR A 25 -10.41 23.01 -2.34
C THR A 25 -10.03 22.37 -3.67
N ALA A 26 -9.12 23.01 -4.42
CA ALA A 26 -8.64 22.46 -5.68
C ALA A 26 -7.78 21.22 -5.43
N GLU A 27 -8.04 20.13 -6.15
CA GLU A 27 -7.18 18.94 -6.11
C GLU A 27 -5.97 19.11 -7.02
N THR A 28 -4.78 19.26 -6.42
CA THR A 28 -3.50 19.42 -7.11
C THR A 28 -2.50 18.37 -6.61
N HIS A 29 -2.22 17.35 -7.44
CA HIS A 29 -1.38 16.22 -7.07
C HIS A 29 0.12 16.60 -6.98
N PRO A 30 0.81 16.35 -5.86
CA PRO A 30 2.26 16.49 -5.76
C PRO A 30 2.98 15.60 -6.79
N LYS A 31 3.99 16.14 -7.48
CA LYS A 31 4.77 15.37 -8.46
C LYS A 31 5.69 14.38 -7.77
N LEU A 32 5.79 13.18 -8.33
CA LEU A 32 6.69 12.13 -7.91
C LEU A 32 7.21 11.37 -9.14
N PRO A 33 8.23 11.91 -9.83
CA PRO A 33 8.91 11.22 -10.91
C PRO A 33 9.48 9.87 -10.45
N TRP A 34 9.44 8.88 -11.34
CA TRP A 34 10.05 7.56 -11.16
C TRP A 34 10.72 7.12 -12.47
N GLN A 35 11.46 6.02 -12.48
CA GLN A 35 12.18 5.56 -13.67
C GLN A 35 11.76 4.17 -14.15
N GLU A 36 11.52 4.05 -15.45
CA GLU A 36 11.32 2.77 -16.12
C GLU A 36 12.65 2.30 -16.72
N CYS A 37 13.12 1.12 -16.34
CA CYS A 37 14.44 0.61 -16.67
C CYS A 37 14.38 -0.58 -17.62
N THR A 38 15.31 -0.61 -18.57
CA THR A 38 15.65 -1.79 -19.35
C THR A 38 17.13 -2.08 -19.16
N ARG A 39 17.61 -3.20 -19.71
CA ARG A 39 19.05 -3.49 -19.74
C ARG A 39 19.91 -2.41 -20.42
N SER A 40 19.32 -1.53 -21.25
CA SER A 40 20.05 -0.44 -21.92
C SER A 40 20.05 0.88 -21.13
N GLY A 41 19.35 0.95 -20.00
CA GLY A 41 19.26 2.16 -19.17
C GLY A 41 17.83 2.49 -18.74
N CYS A 42 17.67 3.60 -18.03
CA CYS A 42 16.38 4.01 -17.48
C CYS A 42 15.83 5.30 -18.12
N THR A 43 14.52 5.35 -18.29
CA THR A 43 13.76 6.52 -18.75
C THR A 43 12.92 7.08 -17.61
N THR A 44 13.05 8.38 -17.35
CA THR A 44 12.29 9.05 -16.30
C THR A 44 10.85 9.35 -16.73
N LYS A 45 9.87 8.95 -15.92
CA LYS A 45 8.45 9.30 -16.03
C LYS A 45 8.17 10.58 -15.25
N SER A 46 8.56 11.73 -15.80
CA SER A 46 8.56 13.03 -15.11
C SER A 46 7.17 13.56 -14.72
N ASN A 47 6.12 13.11 -15.39
CA ASN A 47 4.77 13.65 -15.19
C ASN A 47 3.98 12.95 -14.08
N ALA A 48 4.50 11.83 -13.56
CA ALA A 48 3.87 11.07 -12.49
C ALA A 48 3.68 11.91 -11.23
N SER A 49 2.63 11.61 -10.50
CA SER A 49 2.23 12.32 -9.29
C SER A 49 1.64 11.35 -8.27
N ILE A 50 1.29 11.85 -7.09
CA ILE A 50 0.57 11.07 -6.09
C ILE A 50 -0.79 11.68 -5.78
N THR A 51 -1.75 10.83 -5.45
CA THR A 51 -3.07 11.24 -4.95
C THR A 51 -3.32 10.66 -3.57
N LEU A 52 -3.91 11.45 -2.68
CA LEU A 52 -4.35 11.02 -1.35
C LEU A 52 -5.60 10.14 -1.46
N ASP A 53 -5.62 9.06 -0.68
CA ASP A 53 -6.77 8.17 -0.50
C ASP A 53 -8.04 8.93 -0.06
N SER A 54 -9.18 8.51 -0.63
CA SER A 54 -10.47 9.14 -0.40
C SER A 54 -10.95 9.18 1.07
N ASN A 55 -10.51 8.25 1.92
CA ASN A 55 -10.92 8.16 3.32
C ASN A 55 -10.43 9.37 4.13
N TRP A 56 -9.28 9.95 3.77
CA TRP A 56 -8.70 11.14 4.41
C TRP A 56 -9.34 12.46 3.95
N ARG A 57 -10.16 12.43 2.90
CA ARG A 57 -10.71 13.66 2.34
C ARG A 57 -11.88 14.16 3.17
N TRP A 58 -12.06 15.48 3.17
CA TRP A 58 -13.26 16.08 3.70
C TRP A 58 -14.48 15.62 2.89
N VAL A 59 -15.51 15.16 3.61
CA VAL A 59 -16.79 14.73 3.02
C VAL A 59 -17.90 15.66 3.51
N HIS A 60 -18.47 16.44 2.60
CA HIS A 60 -19.53 17.39 2.90
C HIS A 60 -20.65 17.34 1.88
N ILE A 61 -21.81 17.89 2.23
CA ILE A 61 -22.92 17.99 1.29
C ILE A 61 -22.57 18.93 0.13
N THR A 62 -23.04 18.61 -1.07
CA THR A 62 -22.91 19.50 -2.23
C THR A 62 -23.57 20.86 -1.97
N GLY A 63 -22.90 21.92 -2.42
CA GLY A 63 -23.43 23.29 -2.36
C GLY A 63 -23.38 23.98 -1.00
N ASN A 64 -22.90 23.34 0.08
CA ASN A 64 -22.56 24.03 1.34
C ASN A 64 -21.47 23.26 2.13
N TYR A 65 -21.17 23.71 3.36
CA TYR A 65 -20.06 23.22 4.20
C TYR A 65 -20.48 22.18 5.27
N THR A 66 -21.72 21.70 5.25
CA THR A 66 -22.19 20.74 6.26
C THR A 66 -21.53 19.38 6.04
N ASN A 67 -20.85 18.88 7.07
CA ASN A 67 -20.20 17.57 7.02
C ASN A 67 -21.22 16.45 6.83
N CYS A 68 -20.90 15.55 5.91
CA CYS A 68 -21.55 14.24 5.81
C CYS A 68 -20.92 13.23 6.77
N TYR A 69 -19.67 13.44 7.17
CA TYR A 69 -18.92 12.60 8.09
C TYR A 69 -18.09 13.48 9.03
N THR A 70 -18.19 13.29 10.35
CA THR A 70 -17.45 14.05 11.37
C THR A 70 -16.97 13.11 12.46
N GLY A 71 -15.70 13.24 12.86
CA GLY A 71 -15.08 12.29 13.78
C GLY A 71 -15.13 10.91 13.15
N ASN A 72 -15.90 10.01 13.74
CA ASN A 72 -16.13 8.65 13.26
C ASN A 72 -17.60 8.33 12.92
N ALA A 73 -18.44 9.35 12.67
CA ALA A 73 -19.87 9.17 12.45
C ALA A 73 -20.39 9.87 11.19
N TRP A 74 -21.27 9.19 10.46
CA TRP A 74 -22.05 9.76 9.37
C TRP A 74 -23.16 10.67 9.90
N ASN A 75 -23.46 11.74 9.18
CA ASN A 75 -24.61 12.61 9.45
C ASN A 75 -25.90 11.91 9.00
N THR A 76 -26.64 11.33 9.95
CA THR A 76 -27.83 10.51 9.69
C THR A 76 -29.02 11.27 9.09
N SER A 77 -29.02 12.62 9.16
CA SER A 77 -30.05 13.44 8.49
C SER A 77 -29.79 13.59 6.98
N ILE A 78 -28.54 13.45 6.56
CA ILE A 78 -28.12 13.54 5.14
C ILE A 78 -27.97 12.13 4.56
N CYS A 79 -27.23 11.29 5.27
CA CYS A 79 -26.83 9.94 4.92
C CYS A 79 -27.82 8.92 5.53
N THR A 80 -29.05 8.90 5.01
CA THR A 80 -30.09 7.94 5.45
C THR A 80 -29.93 6.55 4.81
N SER A 81 -29.14 6.46 3.75
CA SER A 81 -28.69 5.23 3.09
C SER A 81 -27.39 5.53 2.32
N GLY A 82 -26.67 4.49 1.92
CA GLY A 82 -25.47 4.58 1.09
C GLY A 82 -25.72 5.39 -0.17
N ALA A 83 -26.76 5.04 -0.94
CA ALA A 83 -27.16 5.78 -2.13
C ALA A 83 -27.53 7.26 -1.85
N SER A 84 -28.27 7.55 -0.76
CA SER A 84 -28.65 8.94 -0.43
C SER A 84 -27.43 9.78 -0.07
N CYS A 85 -26.56 9.21 0.76
CA CYS A 85 -25.31 9.85 1.18
C CYS A 85 -24.41 10.12 -0.04
N THR A 86 -24.22 9.12 -0.87
CA THR A 86 -23.46 9.19 -2.13
C THR A 86 -23.94 10.34 -3.01
N SER A 87 -25.24 10.40 -3.30
CA SER A 87 -25.81 11.45 -4.16
C SER A 87 -25.69 12.88 -3.62
N LYS A 88 -25.59 13.03 -2.29
CA LYS A 88 -25.61 14.34 -1.63
C LYS A 88 -24.22 14.82 -1.23
N CYS A 89 -23.25 13.92 -1.07
CA CYS A 89 -21.96 14.21 -0.47
C CYS A 89 -20.83 14.21 -1.50
N ALA A 90 -19.85 15.08 -1.28
CA ALA A 90 -18.72 15.31 -2.16
C ALA A 90 -17.39 15.07 -1.46
N LEU A 91 -16.40 14.52 -2.18
CA LEU A 91 -15.00 14.49 -1.75
C LEU A 91 -14.30 15.78 -2.18
N GLU A 92 -13.61 16.42 -1.24
CA GLU A 92 -12.84 17.64 -1.52
C GLU A 92 -11.40 17.39 -1.94
N GLY A 93 -10.82 18.44 -2.52
CA GLY A 93 -9.37 18.50 -2.75
C GLY A 93 -8.58 18.51 -1.43
N ALA A 94 -7.29 18.23 -1.52
CA ALA A 94 -6.42 18.09 -0.36
C ALA A 94 -5.31 19.15 -0.30
N ASN A 95 -5.14 19.76 0.87
CA ASN A 95 -3.94 20.54 1.21
C ASN A 95 -2.84 19.60 1.72
N TYR A 96 -2.18 18.89 0.79
CA TYR A 96 -1.22 17.80 1.07
C TYR A 96 -0.22 18.09 2.19
N ALA A 97 0.50 19.22 2.12
CA ALA A 97 1.57 19.51 3.08
C ALA A 97 1.03 19.95 4.45
N SER A 98 0.13 20.93 4.48
CA SER A 98 -0.31 21.58 5.72
C SER A 98 -1.32 20.77 6.51
N THR A 99 -2.14 19.96 5.85
CA THR A 99 -3.17 19.15 6.51
C THR A 99 -2.70 17.71 6.72
N TYR A 100 -1.97 17.14 5.76
CA TYR A 100 -1.65 15.71 5.74
C TYR A 100 -0.17 15.39 5.93
N GLY A 101 0.71 16.41 5.95
CA GLY A 101 2.15 16.19 6.12
C GLY A 101 2.80 15.46 4.95
N ILE A 102 2.19 15.53 3.77
CA ILE A 102 2.65 14.89 2.54
C ILE A 102 3.41 15.92 1.72
N THR A 103 4.68 15.65 1.44
CA THR A 103 5.51 16.54 0.62
C THR A 103 6.36 15.75 -0.36
N THR A 104 6.66 16.35 -1.50
CA THR A 104 7.60 15.79 -2.47
C THR A 104 8.73 16.77 -2.78
N SER A 105 9.91 16.24 -3.06
CA SER A 105 11.10 17.00 -3.49
C SER A 105 11.91 16.15 -4.45
N GLY A 106 11.92 16.54 -5.73
CA GLY A 106 12.50 15.70 -6.78
C GLY A 106 11.71 14.40 -6.90
N ASP A 107 12.39 13.27 -6.79
CA ASP A 107 11.85 11.91 -6.83
C ASP A 107 11.54 11.34 -5.42
N ALA A 108 11.62 12.16 -4.37
CA ALA A 108 11.36 11.76 -2.99
C ALA A 108 9.97 12.19 -2.51
N LEU A 109 9.27 11.27 -1.85
CA LEU A 109 8.02 11.46 -1.10
C LEU A 109 8.32 11.33 0.40
N THR A 110 7.94 12.34 1.18
CA THR A 110 7.96 12.28 2.64
C THR A 110 6.52 12.22 3.16
N LEU A 111 6.25 11.22 4.00
CA LEU A 111 4.98 11.07 4.71
C LEU A 111 5.24 11.24 6.21
N LYS A 112 4.66 12.28 6.82
CA LYS A 112 4.70 12.47 8.27
C LYS A 112 3.61 11.66 8.96
N PHE A 113 3.91 11.16 10.15
CA PHE A 113 2.96 10.41 10.94
C PHE A 113 1.88 11.32 11.53
N VAL A 114 2.23 12.39 12.26
CA VAL A 114 1.25 13.34 12.80
C VAL A 114 1.41 14.71 12.17
N THR A 115 0.31 15.28 11.69
CA THR A 115 0.27 16.66 11.19
C THR A 115 -0.81 17.45 11.92
N LYS A 116 -0.38 18.49 12.65
CA LYS A 116 -1.29 19.38 13.38
C LYS A 116 -1.68 20.55 12.49
N GLY A 117 -2.94 20.57 12.07
CA GLY A 117 -3.59 21.71 11.43
C GLY A 117 -4.78 22.18 12.27
N GLU A 118 -5.87 22.57 11.60
CA GLU A 118 -7.14 22.83 12.29
C GLU A 118 -7.73 21.58 12.94
N ASN A 119 -7.48 20.42 12.31
CA ASN A 119 -7.58 19.11 12.95
C ASN A 119 -6.20 18.45 12.96
N THR A 120 -6.02 17.47 13.84
CA THR A 120 -4.84 16.60 13.84
C THR A 120 -5.07 15.45 12.86
N ASN A 121 -4.22 15.35 11.84
CA ASN A 121 -4.14 14.20 10.95
C ASN A 121 -3.12 13.18 11.50
N ILE A 122 -3.45 11.89 11.39
CA ILE A 122 -2.60 10.77 11.76
C ILE A 122 -2.50 9.82 10.57
N GLY A 123 -1.28 9.52 10.17
CA GLY A 123 -0.99 8.66 9.03
C GLY A 123 -1.40 9.26 7.68
N SER A 124 -1.10 8.53 6.62
CA SER A 124 -1.59 8.81 5.27
C SER A 124 -1.42 7.59 4.38
N ARG A 125 -2.23 7.52 3.31
CA ARG A 125 -2.10 6.56 2.22
C ARG A 125 -2.23 7.28 0.88
N VAL A 126 -1.27 7.06 -0.02
CA VAL A 126 -1.25 7.70 -1.34
C VAL A 126 -1.01 6.69 -2.44
N TYR A 127 -1.49 7.02 -3.64
CA TYR A 127 -1.37 6.20 -4.84
C TYR A 127 -0.54 6.89 -5.90
N LEU A 128 0.33 6.15 -6.59
CA LEU A 128 1.06 6.69 -7.74
C LEU A 128 0.12 6.85 -8.94
N MET A 129 0.18 8.00 -9.59
CA MET A 129 -0.66 8.41 -10.72
C MET A 129 0.15 8.42 -12.02
N GLU A 130 -0.40 7.83 -13.08
CA GLU A 130 0.09 7.97 -14.45
C GLU A 130 -0.33 9.34 -15.04
N SER A 131 -1.56 9.75 -14.72
CA SER A 131 -2.18 11.01 -15.13
C SER A 131 -3.19 11.46 -14.08
N ASP A 132 -3.73 12.68 -14.18
CA ASP A 132 -4.69 13.21 -13.19
C ASP A 132 -5.95 12.36 -12.99
N THR A 133 -6.24 11.42 -13.90
CA THR A 133 -7.45 10.57 -13.86
C THR A 133 -7.16 9.07 -13.82
N LYS A 134 -5.89 8.66 -13.76
CA LYS A 134 -5.51 7.24 -13.72
C LYS A 134 -4.33 6.96 -12.80
N TYR A 135 -4.45 5.92 -12.00
CA TYR A 135 -3.33 5.31 -11.28
C TYR A 135 -2.30 4.73 -12.26
N GLN A 136 -1.04 4.74 -11.84
CA GLN A 136 0.01 4.01 -12.52
C GLN A 136 -0.14 2.51 -12.22
N MET A 137 -0.39 1.74 -13.28
CA MET A 137 -0.51 0.29 -13.19
C MET A 137 0.84 -0.38 -13.43
N PHE A 138 1.20 -1.35 -12.58
CA PHE A 138 2.43 -2.15 -12.68
C PHE A 138 2.09 -3.63 -12.90
N ASN A 139 2.79 -4.26 -13.85
CA ASN A 139 2.72 -5.70 -14.12
C ASN A 139 4.07 -6.34 -13.77
N PRO A 140 4.30 -6.76 -12.51
CA PRO A 140 5.65 -7.07 -12.07
C PRO A 140 6.17 -8.46 -12.48
N LEU A 141 5.38 -9.33 -13.13
CA LEU A 141 5.87 -10.65 -13.56
C LEU A 141 7.12 -10.54 -14.45
N ASN A 142 8.18 -11.25 -14.08
CA ASN A 142 9.50 -11.23 -14.72
C ASN A 142 10.12 -9.82 -14.78
N LYS A 143 9.84 -9.01 -13.75
CA LYS A 143 10.35 -7.64 -13.57
C LYS A 143 10.94 -7.47 -12.18
N GLU A 144 11.58 -6.33 -12.00
CA GLU A 144 12.21 -5.88 -10.77
C GLU A 144 11.64 -4.51 -10.40
N PHE A 145 11.22 -4.38 -9.14
CA PHE A 145 10.78 -3.12 -8.55
C PHE A 145 11.78 -2.70 -7.47
N THR A 146 12.14 -1.43 -7.45
CA THR A 146 13.19 -0.91 -6.56
C THR A 146 12.86 0.49 -6.11
N PHE A 147 13.25 0.81 -4.88
CA PHE A 147 13.12 2.15 -4.31
C PHE A 147 14.16 2.33 -3.22
N ASP A 148 14.47 3.58 -2.92
CA ASP A 148 15.20 3.96 -1.72
C ASP A 148 14.22 4.30 -0.60
N VAL A 149 14.54 3.91 0.62
CA VAL A 149 13.74 4.22 1.81
C VAL A 149 14.60 4.66 3.00
N ASP A 150 14.10 5.66 3.72
CA ASP A 150 14.58 6.06 5.04
C ASP A 150 13.48 5.80 6.08
N VAL A 151 13.76 4.84 6.95
CA VAL A 151 12.90 4.44 8.08
C VAL A 151 13.53 4.81 9.43
N SER A 152 14.61 5.60 9.45
CA SER A 152 15.40 5.87 10.66
C SER A 152 14.61 6.56 11.78
N GLN A 153 13.48 7.18 11.43
CA GLN A 153 12.56 7.85 12.36
C GLN A 153 11.30 7.03 12.68
N LEU A 154 11.17 5.79 12.19
CA LEU A 154 10.03 4.93 12.48
C LEU A 154 10.36 4.02 13.68
N PRO A 155 9.84 4.28 14.88
CA PRO A 155 10.03 3.41 16.04
C PRO A 155 9.11 2.18 15.98
N CYS A 156 9.16 1.36 17.04
CA CYS A 156 8.17 0.33 17.32
C CYS A 156 6.74 0.88 17.23
N GLY A 157 5.82 0.11 16.64
CA GLY A 157 4.42 0.48 16.55
C GLY A 157 4.01 1.26 15.30
N LEU A 158 4.97 1.73 14.49
CA LEU A 158 4.69 2.34 13.19
C LEU A 158 5.04 1.39 12.05
N ASN A 159 4.39 1.60 10.91
CA ASN A 159 4.71 0.97 9.65
C ASN A 159 4.70 2.02 8.54
N GLY A 160 5.85 2.19 7.89
CA GLY A 160 5.96 2.89 6.62
C GLY A 160 5.89 1.87 5.50
N ALA A 161 4.70 1.70 4.90
CA ALA A 161 4.46 0.64 3.93
C ALA A 161 4.56 1.13 2.48
N LEU A 162 5.05 0.25 1.61
CA LEU A 162 5.02 0.40 0.16
C LEU A 162 4.62 -0.94 -0.44
N TYR A 163 3.51 -0.95 -1.19
CA TYR A 163 2.86 -2.18 -1.61
C TYR A 163 2.03 -2.01 -2.89
N PHE A 164 1.61 -3.13 -3.46
CA PHE A 164 0.77 -3.19 -4.65
C PHE A 164 -0.59 -3.78 -4.32
N VAL A 165 -1.65 -3.20 -4.87
CA VAL A 165 -3.02 -3.75 -4.78
C VAL A 165 -3.70 -3.74 -6.14
N GLN A 166 -4.59 -4.71 -6.38
CA GLN A 166 -5.31 -4.85 -7.66
C GLN A 166 -6.55 -3.92 -7.75
N MET A 167 -6.32 -2.62 -7.55
CA MET A 167 -7.31 -1.56 -7.78
C MET A 167 -7.55 -1.31 -9.27
N ASP A 168 -8.73 -0.81 -9.61
CA ASP A 168 -9.02 -0.33 -10.96
C ASP A 168 -8.27 0.98 -11.24
N ALA A 169 -7.67 1.09 -12.43
CA ALA A 169 -6.84 2.25 -12.80
C ALA A 169 -7.56 3.60 -12.70
N ASP A 170 -8.89 3.65 -12.88
CA ASP A 170 -9.70 4.86 -12.79
C ASP A 170 -10.35 5.05 -11.41
N GLY A 171 -9.97 4.25 -10.41
CA GLY A 171 -10.58 4.25 -9.07
C GLY A 171 -12.01 3.73 -9.04
N GLY A 172 -12.46 3.01 -10.07
CA GLY A 172 -13.78 2.39 -10.17
C GLY A 172 -14.84 3.24 -10.88
N MET A 173 -14.47 4.36 -11.51
CA MET A 173 -15.42 5.25 -12.19
C MET A 173 -16.20 4.55 -13.31
N ALA A 174 -15.53 3.74 -14.13
CA ALA A 174 -16.17 3.05 -15.25
C ALA A 174 -17.13 1.94 -14.79
N LYS A 175 -16.85 1.31 -13.65
CA LYS A 175 -17.67 0.21 -13.10
C LYS A 175 -18.84 0.70 -12.26
N SER A 176 -18.71 1.89 -11.66
CA SER A 176 -19.70 2.43 -10.73
C SER A 176 -20.17 3.81 -11.17
N SER A 177 -21.41 3.88 -11.70
CA SER A 177 -22.04 5.15 -12.04
C SER A 177 -22.18 6.09 -10.84
N GLY A 178 -22.18 5.52 -9.63
CA GLY A 178 -22.13 6.20 -8.34
C GLY A 178 -20.77 6.78 -7.95
N ASN A 179 -19.71 6.63 -8.75
CA ASN A 179 -18.42 7.26 -8.50
C ASN A 179 -18.15 8.38 -9.52
N LYS A 180 -18.18 9.65 -9.09
CA LYS A 180 -17.81 10.79 -9.95
C LYS A 180 -16.43 11.36 -9.64
N ALA A 181 -15.77 10.88 -8.58
CA ALA A 181 -14.51 11.41 -8.10
C ALA A 181 -13.31 10.63 -8.66
N GLY A 182 -13.35 9.30 -8.60
CA GLY A 182 -12.37 8.43 -9.24
C GLY A 182 -10.95 8.51 -8.69
N ALA A 183 -10.00 8.00 -9.48
CA ALA A 183 -8.57 8.03 -9.16
C ALA A 183 -8.06 9.45 -8.85
N LYS A 184 -8.64 10.48 -9.47
CA LYS A 184 -8.29 11.88 -9.15
C LYS A 184 -8.41 12.19 -7.66
N TYR A 185 -9.38 11.59 -6.97
CA TYR A 185 -9.64 11.77 -5.55
C TYR A 185 -9.35 10.50 -4.72
N GLY A 186 -8.52 9.59 -5.25
CA GLY A 186 -8.05 8.43 -4.48
C GLY A 186 -9.13 7.42 -4.11
N THR A 187 -10.15 7.22 -4.95
CA THR A 187 -11.20 6.22 -4.69
C THR A 187 -10.79 4.81 -5.12
N GLY A 188 -11.54 3.82 -4.64
CA GLY A 188 -11.47 2.44 -5.14
C GLY A 188 -10.43 1.57 -4.42
N TYR A 189 -9.95 2.00 -3.25
CA TYR A 189 -9.04 1.20 -2.44
C TYR A 189 -9.65 -0.14 -2.04
N CYS A 190 -8.79 -1.14 -2.02
CA CYS A 190 -9.02 -2.48 -1.49
C CYS A 190 -7.66 -3.06 -1.12
N ASP A 191 -7.68 -4.08 -0.27
CA ASP A 191 -6.51 -4.88 0.04
C ASP A 191 -6.94 -6.29 0.51
N SER A 192 -5.99 -7.11 0.96
CA SER A 192 -6.26 -8.50 1.33
C SER A 192 -6.98 -8.66 2.67
N GLN A 193 -7.06 -7.59 3.47
CA GLN A 193 -7.79 -7.57 4.73
C GLN A 193 -9.29 -7.35 4.52
N CYS A 194 -9.72 -7.08 3.28
CA CYS A 194 -11.10 -6.75 2.95
C CYS A 194 -11.66 -5.59 3.80
N PRO A 195 -10.96 -4.44 3.86
CA PRO A 195 -11.18 -3.36 4.82
C PRO A 195 -12.60 -2.85 4.78
N ARG A 196 -13.21 -2.76 5.97
CA ARG A 196 -14.59 -2.31 6.20
C ARG A 196 -14.67 -0.86 6.68
N ASP A 197 -13.54 -0.23 6.93
CA ASP A 197 -13.38 1.17 7.31
C ASP A 197 -13.46 2.15 6.12
N ILE A 198 -13.49 1.61 4.89
CA ILE A 198 -13.59 2.40 3.67
C ILE A 198 -14.97 3.06 3.59
N LYS A 199 -14.98 4.41 3.59
CA LYS A 199 -16.21 5.22 3.54
C LYS A 199 -17.02 5.04 2.27
N TYR A 200 -16.38 4.76 1.13
CA TYR A 200 -17.05 4.60 -0.17
C TYR A 200 -16.51 3.40 -0.93
N ILE A 201 -17.38 2.42 -1.22
CA ILE A 201 -17.02 1.17 -1.90
C ILE A 201 -17.96 1.00 -3.10
N ASN A 202 -17.41 0.73 -4.28
CA ASN A 202 -18.16 0.60 -5.53
C ASN A 202 -19.09 1.78 -5.84
N GLY A 203 -18.66 3.00 -5.48
CA GLY A 203 -19.45 4.22 -5.71
C GLY A 203 -20.67 4.34 -4.81
N GLU A 204 -20.65 3.72 -3.63
CA GLU A 204 -21.70 3.82 -2.62
C GLU A 204 -21.06 4.05 -1.23
N ALA A 205 -21.62 4.99 -0.46
CA ALA A 205 -21.19 5.26 0.90
C ALA A 205 -21.50 4.07 1.82
N ASN A 206 -20.55 3.66 2.64
CA ASN A 206 -20.64 2.50 3.52
C ASN A 206 -21.37 2.86 4.83
N VAL A 207 -22.59 3.37 4.73
CA VAL A 207 -23.36 3.91 5.88
C VAL A 207 -24.10 2.80 6.61
N GLU A 208 -24.63 1.82 5.88
CA GLU A 208 -25.36 0.69 6.42
C GLU A 208 -24.49 -0.12 7.39
N GLY A 209 -24.94 -0.24 8.64
CA GLY A 209 -24.21 -0.98 9.68
C GLY A 209 -22.93 -0.29 10.15
N TRP A 210 -22.74 1.01 9.87
CA TRP A 210 -21.57 1.75 10.34
C TRP A 210 -21.50 1.76 11.87
N ASN A 211 -20.40 1.23 12.39
CA ASN A 211 -20.09 1.18 13.81
C ASN A 211 -18.81 1.95 14.10
N PRO A 212 -18.86 3.07 14.86
CA PRO A 212 -17.68 3.80 15.29
C PRO A 212 -16.66 2.92 16.01
N SER A 213 -15.37 3.12 15.73
CA SER A 213 -14.30 2.44 16.43
C SER A 213 -14.24 2.92 17.89
N PRO A 214 -14.07 2.02 18.87
CA PRO A 214 -13.93 2.40 20.27
C PRO A 214 -12.54 2.99 20.60
N ASN A 215 -11.53 2.74 19.76
CA ASN A 215 -10.15 3.17 19.99
C ASN A 215 -9.60 4.09 18.89
N ASP A 216 -10.40 4.43 17.88
CA ASP A 216 -10.09 5.48 16.91
C ASP A 216 -11.25 6.49 16.81
N THR A 217 -10.96 7.74 17.18
CA THR A 217 -11.95 8.84 17.15
C THR A 217 -12.35 9.24 15.75
N ASN A 218 -11.65 8.72 14.74
CA ASN A 218 -11.93 9.09 13.38
C ASN A 218 -12.39 7.95 12.48
N ALA A 219 -12.28 6.68 12.90
CA ALA A 219 -12.72 5.55 12.11
C ALA A 219 -13.83 4.71 12.74
N GLY A 220 -14.36 3.85 11.91
CA GLY A 220 -15.40 2.88 12.21
C GLY A 220 -15.44 1.86 11.08
N VAL A 221 -16.37 0.92 11.17
CA VAL A 221 -16.53 -0.15 10.18
C VAL A 221 -17.96 -0.19 9.68
N GLY A 222 -18.15 -0.21 8.36
CA GLY A 222 -19.46 -0.39 7.74
C GLY A 222 -19.85 -1.86 7.54
N GLY A 223 -21.02 -2.09 6.95
CA GLY A 223 -21.52 -3.43 6.62
C GLY A 223 -20.77 -4.10 5.47
N PHE A 224 -20.06 -3.33 4.65
CA PHE A 224 -19.31 -3.83 3.51
C PHE A 224 -17.80 -3.65 3.68
N GLY A 225 -17.03 -4.52 3.04
CA GLY A 225 -15.58 -4.39 2.90
C GLY A 225 -15.14 -4.40 1.44
N ALA A 226 -13.87 -4.07 1.18
CA ALA A 226 -13.30 -3.98 -0.18
C ALA A 226 -12.09 -4.92 -0.32
N CYS A 227 -12.31 -6.11 -0.88
CA CYS A 227 -11.27 -7.13 -1.04
C CYS A 227 -10.53 -6.98 -2.36
N CYS A 228 -9.20 -7.08 -2.36
CA CYS A 228 -8.41 -7.44 -3.54
C CYS A 228 -7.06 -8.03 -3.14
N ALA A 229 -6.41 -8.70 -4.08
CA ALA A 229 -5.07 -9.23 -3.88
C ALA A 229 -4.07 -8.10 -3.65
N GLU A 230 -3.11 -8.39 -2.79
CA GLU A 230 -2.13 -7.45 -2.27
C GLU A 230 -0.75 -8.08 -2.32
N MET A 231 0.25 -7.29 -2.69
CA MET A 231 1.65 -7.66 -2.63
C MET A 231 2.39 -6.59 -1.83
N ASP A 232 2.66 -6.92 -0.58
CA ASP A 232 3.43 -6.10 0.34
C ASP A 232 4.90 -6.19 -0.01
N ILE A 233 5.37 -5.19 -0.76
CA ILE A 233 6.79 -5.08 -1.11
C ILE A 233 7.59 -4.76 0.15
N TRP A 234 7.03 -3.92 1.01
CA TRP A 234 7.71 -3.38 2.16
C TRP A 234 6.70 -2.97 3.23
N GLU A 235 6.77 -3.65 4.35
CA GLU A 235 6.19 -3.21 5.61
C GLU A 235 7.30 -3.13 6.62
N ALA A 236 7.52 -1.96 7.21
CA ALA A 236 8.69 -1.78 8.05
C ALA A 236 8.62 -0.58 8.99
N ASN A 237 9.44 -0.72 10.03
CA ASN A 237 10.01 0.39 10.77
C ASN A 237 11.52 0.18 10.94
N SER A 238 12.16 0.93 11.83
CA SER A 238 13.60 0.82 12.07
C SER A 238 14.02 -0.49 12.76
N VAL A 239 13.08 -1.30 13.27
CA VAL A 239 13.34 -2.54 14.02
C VAL A 239 13.18 -3.76 13.14
N SER A 240 12.08 -3.85 12.39
CA SER A 240 11.75 -5.02 11.58
C SER A 240 11.19 -4.63 10.21
N THR A 241 11.27 -5.57 9.27
CA THR A 241 10.61 -5.48 7.97
C THR A 241 10.09 -6.83 7.50
N ALA A 242 9.00 -6.83 6.75
CA ALA A 242 8.44 -7.97 6.05
C ALA A 242 8.15 -7.64 4.58
N TYR A 243 8.13 -8.69 3.74
CA TYR A 243 7.52 -8.64 2.41
C TYR A 243 6.65 -9.88 2.21
N THR A 244 5.45 -9.68 1.68
CA THR A 244 4.35 -10.64 1.85
C THR A 244 3.38 -10.61 0.66
N PRO A 245 3.22 -11.71 -0.09
CA PRO A 245 2.14 -11.86 -1.07
C PRO A 245 0.85 -12.35 -0.40
N HIS A 246 -0.27 -11.72 -0.74
CA HIS A 246 -1.61 -12.02 -0.25
C HIS A 246 -2.59 -12.26 -1.43
N PRO A 247 -2.78 -13.52 -1.86
CA PRO A 247 -3.71 -13.85 -2.93
C PRO A 247 -5.17 -13.78 -2.46
N CYS A 248 -6.07 -13.43 -3.39
CA CYS A 248 -7.51 -13.40 -3.16
C CYS A 248 -8.29 -14.05 -4.31
N LYS A 249 -9.28 -14.88 -3.97
CA LYS A 249 -10.20 -15.52 -4.92
C LYS A 249 -11.41 -14.63 -5.24
N THR A 250 -11.15 -13.41 -5.69
CA THR A 250 -12.21 -12.53 -6.21
C THR A 250 -12.54 -12.86 -7.67
N THR A 251 -13.65 -12.31 -8.17
CA THR A 251 -14.15 -12.54 -9.55
C THR A 251 -13.19 -12.16 -10.69
N ASN A 252 -12.15 -11.35 -10.44
CA ASN A 252 -11.15 -10.96 -11.45
C ASN A 252 -9.72 -11.40 -11.04
N ASP A 253 -9.60 -12.64 -10.57
CA ASP A 253 -8.32 -13.23 -10.11
C ASP A 253 -7.57 -12.30 -9.15
N GLY A 254 -8.26 -11.73 -8.16
CA GLY A 254 -7.69 -10.79 -7.19
C GLY A 254 -8.14 -9.35 -7.32
N GLY A 255 -8.90 -8.95 -8.36
CA GLY A 255 -9.38 -7.57 -8.49
C GLY A 255 -10.40 -7.15 -7.42
N LEU A 256 -10.57 -5.84 -7.24
CA LEU A 256 -11.54 -5.23 -6.30
C LEU A 256 -12.91 -5.94 -6.34
N GLN A 257 -13.33 -6.45 -5.18
CA GLN A 257 -14.65 -7.01 -4.93
C GLN A 257 -15.19 -6.52 -3.59
N ARG A 258 -16.39 -5.93 -3.61
CA ARG A 258 -17.13 -5.61 -2.39
C ARG A 258 -17.59 -6.91 -1.72
N CYS A 259 -17.33 -7.05 -0.43
CA CYS A 259 -17.71 -8.22 0.38
C CYS A 259 -18.72 -7.83 1.46
N SER A 260 -19.37 -8.82 2.07
CA SER A 260 -20.13 -8.65 3.32
C SER A 260 -20.02 -9.89 4.20
N GLY A 261 -20.12 -9.71 5.53
CA GLY A 261 -20.07 -10.82 6.48
C GLY A 261 -18.84 -11.70 6.27
N GLN A 262 -19.07 -13.01 6.11
CA GLN A 262 -17.99 -14.00 6.02
C GLN A 262 -17.07 -13.79 4.81
N GLU A 263 -17.56 -13.20 3.72
CA GLU A 263 -16.72 -12.86 2.57
C GLU A 263 -15.60 -11.88 2.94
N CYS A 264 -15.85 -11.00 3.93
CA CYS A 264 -14.88 -10.05 4.48
C CYS A 264 -14.05 -10.62 5.64
N ASN A 265 -13.86 -11.94 5.72
CA ASN A 265 -13.13 -12.56 6.83
C ASN A 265 -13.75 -12.23 8.22
N THR A 266 -15.09 -12.08 8.29
CA THR A 266 -15.82 -11.76 9.53
C THR A 266 -17.06 -12.64 9.70
N PRO A 267 -17.25 -13.34 10.83
CA PRO A 267 -16.42 -13.30 12.04
C PRO A 267 -15.19 -14.20 11.98
N ASP A 268 -15.11 -15.15 11.04
CA ASP A 268 -13.93 -16.01 10.89
C ASP A 268 -12.91 -15.37 9.94
N ARG A 269 -11.72 -15.06 10.47
CA ARG A 269 -10.59 -14.46 9.75
C ARG A 269 -10.20 -15.27 8.51
N TYR A 270 -10.39 -16.59 8.49
CA TYR A 270 -9.84 -17.46 7.46
C TYR A 270 -10.88 -18.03 6.48
N GLY A 271 -12.13 -17.58 6.59
CA GLY A 271 -13.24 -18.12 5.80
C GLY A 271 -13.69 -17.25 4.62
N GLY A 272 -13.02 -16.12 4.34
CA GLY A 272 -13.43 -15.16 3.31
C GLY A 272 -12.65 -15.27 1.99
N LEU A 273 -12.69 -14.18 1.23
CA LEU A 273 -12.22 -14.14 -0.16
C LEU A 273 -10.69 -14.01 -0.30
N CYS A 274 -10.04 -13.51 0.74
CA CYS A 274 -8.63 -13.13 0.71
C CYS A 274 -7.84 -13.85 1.80
N ASP A 275 -6.55 -14.01 1.55
CA ASP A 275 -5.59 -14.44 2.56
C ASP A 275 -5.15 -13.25 3.43
N PRO A 276 -5.58 -13.17 4.69
CA PRO A 276 -5.31 -12.02 5.53
C PRO A 276 -3.94 -12.09 6.24
N ASP A 277 -3.24 -13.23 6.14
CA ASP A 277 -1.94 -13.43 6.80
C ASP A 277 -0.78 -13.41 5.81
N GLY A 278 -1.00 -13.89 4.59
CA GLY A 278 0.02 -13.91 3.55
C GLY A 278 1.08 -15.00 3.75
N CYS A 279 2.08 -14.99 2.86
CA CYS A 279 3.31 -15.78 3.01
C CYS A 279 4.51 -14.87 3.29
N ASP A 280 4.73 -14.52 4.55
CA ASP A 280 5.67 -13.47 4.94
C ASP A 280 7.13 -13.95 4.99
N PHE A 281 8.03 -13.04 4.60
CA PHE A 281 9.44 -13.15 4.93
C PHE A 281 9.88 -11.92 5.71
N ASN A 282 9.97 -12.08 7.03
CA ASN A 282 10.64 -11.16 7.96
C ASN A 282 11.93 -11.82 8.46
N SER A 283 13.09 -11.23 8.20
CA SER A 283 14.41 -11.80 8.54
C SER A 283 14.53 -12.22 10.02
N TYR A 284 14.02 -11.39 10.93
CA TYR A 284 14.04 -11.67 12.36
C TYR A 284 13.13 -12.86 12.69
N ARG A 285 11.91 -12.88 12.13
CA ARG A 285 10.96 -14.01 12.28
C ARG A 285 11.52 -15.31 11.71
N MET A 286 12.29 -15.22 10.63
CA MET A 286 12.98 -16.34 9.98
C MET A 286 14.27 -16.76 10.71
N GLY A 287 14.59 -16.16 11.85
CA GLY A 287 15.67 -16.60 12.75
C GLY A 287 17.00 -15.86 12.59
N ASP A 288 17.11 -14.89 11.68
CA ASP A 288 18.28 -14.00 11.60
C ASP A 288 18.01 -12.67 12.29
N ARG A 289 18.42 -12.59 13.55
CA ARG A 289 18.24 -11.41 14.41
C ARG A 289 19.31 -10.33 14.23
N THR A 290 20.24 -10.52 13.30
CA THR A 290 21.39 -9.63 13.08
C THR A 290 21.40 -8.99 11.69
N PHE A 291 20.37 -9.25 10.90
CA PHE A 291 20.30 -8.82 9.52
C PHE A 291 19.80 -7.37 9.36
N TYR A 292 18.63 -7.05 9.89
CA TYR A 292 17.97 -5.76 9.66
C TYR A 292 17.72 -5.04 10.98
N GLY A 293 18.15 -3.78 11.08
CA GLY A 293 17.97 -2.93 12.25
C GLY A 293 19.09 -1.93 12.43
N LYS A 294 19.02 -1.10 13.48
CA LYS A 294 19.99 -0.02 13.69
C LYS A 294 21.40 -0.57 13.91
N GLY A 295 22.33 -0.25 13.02
CA GLY A 295 23.72 -0.71 13.05
C GLY A 295 23.91 -2.19 12.69
N LEU A 296 22.90 -2.85 12.11
CA LEU A 296 22.98 -4.24 11.66
C LEU A 296 23.44 -4.35 10.19
N THR A 297 23.35 -5.54 9.59
CA THR A 297 23.82 -5.80 8.22
C THR A 297 23.18 -4.84 7.20
N VAL A 298 21.86 -4.64 7.32
CA VAL A 298 21.10 -3.56 6.72
C VAL A 298 20.81 -2.56 7.83
N ASP A 299 21.57 -1.46 7.85
CA ASP A 299 21.56 -0.46 8.90
C ASP A 299 20.39 0.52 8.73
N THR A 300 19.36 0.39 9.56
CA THR A 300 18.15 1.23 9.48
C THR A 300 18.36 2.67 9.97
N SER A 301 19.53 3.02 10.51
CA SER A 301 19.86 4.42 10.81
C SER A 301 20.22 5.24 9.57
N LYS A 302 20.27 4.60 8.39
CA LYS A 302 20.59 5.22 7.12
C LYS A 302 19.57 4.81 6.06
N LYS A 303 19.49 5.62 5.01
CA LYS A 303 18.77 5.28 3.79
C LYS A 303 19.33 3.97 3.20
N MET A 304 18.44 3.16 2.62
CA MET A 304 18.78 1.93 1.91
C MET A 304 17.99 1.84 0.60
N THR A 305 18.51 1.11 -0.37
CA THR A 305 17.76 0.67 -1.54
C THR A 305 17.19 -0.72 -1.28
N VAL A 306 15.91 -0.93 -1.58
CA VAL A 306 15.22 -2.21 -1.50
C VAL A 306 14.89 -2.66 -2.93
N VAL A 307 15.30 -3.89 -3.28
CA VAL A 307 15.09 -4.48 -4.61
C VAL A 307 14.22 -5.72 -4.46
N THR A 308 13.14 -5.82 -5.23
CA THR A 308 12.26 -6.99 -5.24
C THR A 308 12.09 -7.49 -6.67
N GLN A 309 12.37 -8.78 -6.88
CA GLN A 309 12.31 -9.45 -8.18
C GLN A 309 11.19 -10.50 -8.18
N PHE A 310 10.44 -10.56 -9.27
CA PHE A 310 9.31 -11.47 -9.44
C PHE A 310 9.62 -12.46 -10.54
N ILE A 311 10.16 -13.61 -10.15
CA ILE A 311 10.71 -14.60 -11.09
C ILE A 311 9.58 -15.52 -11.54
N THR A 312 9.51 -15.76 -12.85
CA THR A 312 8.55 -16.68 -13.45
C THR A 312 9.22 -17.98 -13.90
N ASP A 313 8.45 -19.06 -13.94
CA ASP A 313 8.89 -20.43 -14.31
C ASP A 313 9.65 -20.52 -15.66
N ASN A 314 9.38 -19.60 -16.57
CA ASN A 314 9.93 -19.57 -17.92
C ASN A 314 10.73 -18.30 -18.24
N ASN A 315 11.06 -17.47 -17.23
CA ASN A 315 11.74 -16.18 -17.40
C ASN A 315 11.06 -15.24 -18.42
N SER A 316 9.72 -15.30 -18.51
CA SER A 316 8.88 -14.45 -19.36
C SER A 316 7.82 -13.74 -18.52
N THR A 317 7.39 -12.56 -18.98
CA THR A 317 6.28 -11.80 -18.36
C THR A 317 4.92 -12.51 -18.45
N THR A 318 4.86 -13.65 -19.17
CA THR A 318 3.67 -14.49 -19.33
C THR A 318 3.76 -15.82 -18.56
N GLY A 319 4.86 -16.07 -17.84
CA GLY A 319 5.04 -17.28 -17.04
C GLY A 319 4.32 -17.22 -15.70
N THR A 320 4.31 -18.36 -15.01
CA THR A 320 3.75 -18.45 -13.65
C THR A 320 4.76 -17.88 -12.66
N LEU A 321 4.32 -17.04 -11.72
CA LEU A 321 5.18 -16.59 -10.61
C LEU A 321 5.62 -17.80 -9.76
N VAL A 322 6.93 -17.96 -9.57
CA VAL A 322 7.50 -19.08 -8.80
C VAL A 322 8.39 -18.65 -7.63
N GLU A 323 8.96 -17.45 -7.69
CA GLU A 323 9.86 -16.95 -6.66
C GLU A 323 9.76 -15.42 -6.55
N ILE A 324 9.70 -14.90 -5.32
CA ILE A 324 9.87 -13.49 -5.01
C ILE A 324 11.18 -13.33 -4.24
N ARG A 325 12.14 -12.65 -4.86
CA ARG A 325 13.50 -12.46 -4.31
C ARG A 325 13.71 -11.05 -3.83
N ARG A 326 14.50 -10.91 -2.76
CA ARG A 326 14.84 -9.64 -2.12
C ARG A 326 16.35 -9.40 -2.17
N LEU A 327 16.75 -8.17 -2.47
CA LEU A 327 18.11 -7.66 -2.26
C LEU A 327 18.02 -6.28 -1.60
N TYR A 328 19.11 -5.87 -0.97
CA TYR A 328 19.31 -4.51 -0.48
C TYR A 328 20.56 -3.91 -1.11
N VAL A 329 20.61 -2.59 -1.24
CA VAL A 329 21.85 -1.85 -1.52
C VAL A 329 22.02 -0.77 -0.47
N GLN A 330 23.16 -0.78 0.22
CA GLN A 330 23.50 0.25 1.19
C GLN A 330 25.00 0.55 1.12
N ASP A 331 25.36 1.84 1.18
CA ASP A 331 26.74 2.30 1.06
C ASP A 331 27.46 1.70 -0.19
N GLY A 332 26.73 1.55 -1.30
CA GLY A 332 27.22 1.02 -2.59
C GLY A 332 27.44 -0.51 -2.64
N LYS A 333 27.06 -1.25 -1.59
CA LYS A 333 27.21 -2.70 -1.50
C LYS A 333 25.86 -3.38 -1.70
N VAL A 334 25.84 -4.38 -2.59
CA VAL A 334 24.68 -5.28 -2.72
C VAL A 334 24.71 -6.26 -1.55
N ILE A 335 23.56 -6.44 -0.90
CA ILE A 335 23.37 -7.31 0.26
C ILE A 335 22.23 -8.28 -0.13
N PRO A 336 22.45 -9.60 -0.22
CA PRO A 336 21.37 -10.55 -0.41
C PRO A 336 20.44 -10.53 0.79
N ASN A 337 19.21 -11.00 0.60
CA ASN A 337 18.34 -11.25 1.74
C ASN A 337 18.99 -12.24 2.74
N SER A 338 18.57 -12.16 4.01
CA SER A 338 18.96 -13.17 4.99
C SER A 338 18.44 -14.55 4.60
N LYS A 339 19.03 -15.60 5.17
CA LYS A 339 18.50 -16.96 5.05
C LYS A 339 17.64 -17.31 6.25
N VAL A 340 16.68 -18.20 6.06
CA VAL A 340 15.99 -18.89 7.15
C VAL A 340 17.02 -19.62 8.03
N ASN A 341 16.91 -19.46 9.35
CA ASN A 341 17.85 -19.97 10.34
C ASN A 341 17.14 -20.79 11.43
N PHE A 342 16.51 -21.90 11.01
CA PHE A 342 15.97 -22.91 11.91
C PHE A 342 16.54 -24.30 11.56
N PRO A 343 17.79 -24.61 11.98
CA PRO A 343 18.44 -25.87 11.63
C PRO A 343 17.62 -27.09 12.01
N GLY A 344 17.40 -27.98 11.04
CA GLY A 344 16.62 -29.21 11.22
C GLY A 344 15.10 -29.03 11.20
N LEU A 345 14.60 -27.79 11.09
CA LEU A 345 13.17 -27.48 10.99
C LEU A 345 12.78 -26.91 9.62
N LEU A 346 13.58 -25.99 9.07
CA LEU A 346 13.34 -25.36 7.76
C LEU A 346 14.61 -25.31 6.92
N ASP A 347 14.46 -25.34 5.60
CA ASP A 347 15.57 -25.16 4.66
C ASP A 347 16.10 -23.72 4.72
N PRO A 348 17.42 -23.49 4.59
CA PRO A 348 18.04 -22.17 4.68
C PRO A 348 17.92 -21.38 3.36
N VAL A 349 16.68 -21.12 2.94
CA VAL A 349 16.34 -20.32 1.75
C VAL A 349 16.26 -18.83 2.08
N ASP A 350 16.37 -17.96 1.07
CA ASP A 350 16.43 -16.49 1.18
C ASP A 350 15.36 -15.77 0.32
N SER A 351 14.36 -16.52 -0.16
CA SER A 351 13.31 -16.02 -1.07
C SER A 351 11.97 -16.69 -0.78
N ILE A 352 10.88 -16.04 -1.17
CA ILE A 352 9.55 -16.62 -1.06
C ILE A 352 9.32 -17.52 -2.28
N THR A 353 9.06 -18.80 -2.01
CA THR A 353 8.65 -19.83 -2.99
C THR A 353 7.45 -20.57 -2.43
N GLN A 354 6.72 -21.34 -3.26
CA GLN A 354 5.59 -22.13 -2.75
C GLN A 354 6.04 -23.09 -1.64
N LYS A 355 7.19 -23.74 -1.80
CA LYS A 355 7.76 -24.65 -0.79
C LYS A 355 8.07 -23.92 0.52
N PHE A 356 8.69 -22.74 0.45
CA PHE A 356 8.94 -21.90 1.63
C PHE A 356 7.64 -21.59 2.39
N CYS A 357 6.58 -21.21 1.66
CA CYS A 357 5.28 -20.92 2.26
C CYS A 357 4.67 -22.15 2.95
N ASP A 358 4.68 -23.30 2.28
CA ASP A 358 4.08 -24.54 2.78
C ASP A 358 4.81 -25.05 4.02
N ASP A 359 6.15 -25.07 3.97
CA ASP A 359 6.98 -25.52 5.07
C ASP A 359 6.92 -24.54 6.25
N GLY A 360 6.96 -23.22 5.98
CA GLY A 360 6.91 -22.17 6.99
C GLY A 360 5.61 -22.19 7.79
N LYS A 361 4.45 -22.19 7.11
CA LYS A 361 3.14 -22.26 7.79
C LYS A 361 3.02 -23.51 8.65
N LYS A 362 3.49 -24.66 8.15
CA LYS A 362 3.51 -25.91 8.93
C LYS A 362 4.44 -25.85 10.14
N ALA A 363 5.65 -25.32 9.96
CA ALA A 363 6.66 -25.24 11.03
C ALA A 363 6.24 -24.30 12.16
N PHE A 364 5.53 -23.21 11.84
CA PHE A 364 5.04 -22.23 12.82
C PHE A 364 3.66 -22.57 13.38
N GLY A 365 2.94 -23.52 12.76
CA GLY A 365 1.58 -23.89 13.16
C GLY A 365 0.53 -22.84 12.77
N ASP A 366 0.82 -22.05 11.74
CA ASP A 366 -0.06 -21.00 11.21
C ASP A 366 -1.13 -21.58 10.29
N GLN A 367 -2.23 -20.85 10.11
CA GLN A 367 -3.29 -21.24 9.17
C GLN A 367 -2.76 -21.20 7.72
N PRO A 368 -3.03 -22.21 6.88
CA PRO A 368 -2.54 -22.28 5.51
C PRO A 368 -3.42 -21.47 4.54
N SER A 369 -3.84 -20.27 4.94
CA SER A 369 -4.76 -19.43 4.16
C SER A 369 -4.17 -19.07 2.78
N PHE A 370 -2.88 -18.74 2.72
CA PHE A 370 -2.14 -18.54 1.47
C PHE A 370 -2.32 -19.70 0.48
N GLN A 371 -2.14 -20.93 0.94
CA GLN A 371 -2.32 -22.14 0.15
C GLN A 371 -3.78 -22.31 -0.26
N ASN A 372 -4.70 -22.09 0.68
CA ASN A 372 -6.14 -22.20 0.44
C ASN A 372 -6.61 -21.20 -0.62
N GLN A 373 -5.99 -20.02 -0.71
CA GLN A 373 -6.27 -19.01 -1.72
C GLN A 373 -5.50 -19.21 -3.03
N GLY A 374 -4.70 -20.27 -3.16
CA GLY A 374 -4.04 -20.66 -4.42
C GLY A 374 -2.58 -20.20 -4.55
N GLY A 375 -1.99 -19.68 -3.48
CA GLY A 375 -0.57 -19.43 -3.31
C GLY A 375 0.07 -18.52 -4.36
N LEU A 376 1.36 -18.73 -4.63
CA LEU A 376 2.13 -17.87 -5.53
C LEU A 376 1.58 -17.88 -6.96
N ALA A 377 1.06 -19.01 -7.43
CA ALA A 377 0.47 -19.10 -8.76
C ALA A 377 -0.76 -18.19 -8.90
N HIS A 378 -1.61 -18.09 -7.86
CA HIS A 378 -2.74 -17.17 -7.89
C HIS A 378 -2.30 -15.71 -7.74
N MET A 379 -1.35 -15.44 -6.85
CA MET A 379 -0.74 -14.10 -6.75
C MET A 379 -0.19 -13.65 -8.11
N GLY A 380 0.51 -14.53 -8.83
CA GLY A 380 1.02 -14.24 -10.17
C GLY A 380 -0.07 -13.89 -11.18
N ARG A 381 -1.21 -14.60 -11.17
CA ARG A 381 -2.37 -14.28 -12.03
C ARG A 381 -2.92 -12.88 -11.75
N SER A 382 -3.00 -12.51 -10.49
CA SER A 382 -3.39 -11.17 -10.07
C SER A 382 -2.41 -10.10 -10.55
N LEU A 383 -1.11 -10.29 -10.29
CA LEU A 383 -0.04 -9.37 -10.69
C LEU A 383 0.01 -9.15 -12.22
N ALA A 384 -0.39 -10.15 -13.01
CA ALA A 384 -0.49 -10.03 -14.47
C ALA A 384 -1.61 -9.09 -14.96
N LYS A 385 -2.55 -8.70 -14.09
CA LYS A 385 -3.69 -7.82 -14.41
C LYS A 385 -3.37 -6.33 -14.25
N GLY A 386 -2.26 -6.01 -13.59
CA GLY A 386 -1.87 -4.65 -13.25
C GLY A 386 -2.29 -4.28 -11.85
N HIS A 387 -1.34 -3.74 -11.08
CA HIS A 387 -1.55 -3.29 -9.70
C HIS A 387 -1.21 -1.82 -9.55
N THR A 388 -1.93 -1.14 -8.66
CA THR A 388 -1.64 0.24 -8.26
C THR A 388 -0.59 0.25 -7.16
N LEU A 389 0.41 1.13 -7.26
CA LEU A 389 1.40 1.34 -6.21
C LEU A 389 0.80 2.20 -5.08
N VAL A 390 0.93 1.71 -3.86
CA VAL A 390 0.50 2.38 -2.62
C VAL A 390 1.72 2.70 -1.76
N LEU A 391 1.74 3.89 -1.17
CA LEU A 391 2.72 4.30 -0.16
C LEU A 391 1.97 4.85 1.05
N SER A 392 2.31 4.41 2.25
CA SER A 392 1.62 4.80 3.48
C SER A 392 2.52 4.92 4.70
N ILE A 393 1.99 5.57 5.73
CA ILE A 393 2.51 5.54 7.09
C ILE A 393 1.34 5.41 8.06
N TRP A 394 1.40 4.45 8.97
CA TRP A 394 0.29 4.13 9.87
C TRP A 394 0.77 3.48 11.18
N ASP A 395 -0.09 3.57 12.20
CA ASP A 395 -0.06 2.80 13.44
C ASP A 395 -1.25 1.84 13.48
N ASP A 396 -1.19 0.81 14.33
CA ASP A 396 -2.11 -0.32 14.24
C ASP A 396 -3.08 -0.38 15.42
N HIS A 397 -4.35 -0.11 15.14
CA HIS A 397 -5.45 -0.18 16.11
C HIS A 397 -5.98 -1.59 16.40
N GLY A 398 -5.59 -2.60 15.60
CA GLY A 398 -5.99 -3.99 15.76
C GLY A 398 -5.01 -4.80 16.62
N ALA A 399 -3.71 -4.68 16.34
CA ALA A 399 -2.67 -5.50 16.98
C ALA A 399 -1.40 -4.72 17.39
N ASN A 400 -1.44 -3.38 17.43
CA ASN A 400 -0.34 -2.51 17.88
C ASN A 400 1.00 -2.73 17.14
N MET A 401 0.96 -3.24 15.90
CA MET A 401 2.14 -3.56 15.07
C MET A 401 2.99 -4.72 15.60
N LEU A 402 2.51 -5.45 16.62
CA LEU A 402 3.28 -6.50 17.28
C LEU A 402 3.58 -7.68 16.34
N TRP A 403 2.71 -7.89 15.35
CA TRP A 403 2.89 -8.88 14.29
C TRP A 403 4.09 -8.58 13.38
N LEU A 404 4.56 -7.33 13.32
CA LEU A 404 5.73 -6.91 12.55
C LEU A 404 7.01 -6.88 13.40
N ASP A 405 6.95 -6.29 14.60
CA ASP A 405 8.17 -5.86 15.32
C ASP A 405 8.34 -6.39 16.76
N SER A 406 7.41 -7.23 17.25
CA SER A 406 7.43 -7.77 18.61
C SER A 406 7.25 -9.30 18.63
N SER A 407 6.80 -9.87 19.75
CA SER A 407 6.38 -11.27 19.87
C SER A 407 4.87 -11.34 19.74
N TYR A 408 4.37 -12.08 18.74
CA TYR A 408 2.93 -12.16 18.47
C TYR A 408 2.50 -13.58 18.05
N PRO A 409 1.42 -14.13 18.65
CA PRO A 409 0.59 -13.56 19.72
C PRO A 409 1.34 -13.37 21.06
N THR A 410 0.87 -12.45 21.91
CA THR A 410 1.58 -12.02 23.13
C THR A 410 1.47 -13.02 24.30
N ASP A 411 0.54 -13.95 24.23
CA ASP A 411 0.30 -15.02 25.21
C ASP A 411 1.03 -16.34 24.86
N VAL A 412 1.82 -16.34 23.78
CA VAL A 412 2.62 -17.47 23.34
C VAL A 412 4.11 -17.24 23.65
N ASP A 413 4.83 -18.31 24.03
CA ASP A 413 6.27 -18.26 24.29
C ASP A 413 7.05 -17.71 23.07
N ALA A 414 7.73 -16.58 23.27
CA ALA A 414 8.55 -15.91 22.27
C ALA A 414 9.69 -16.77 21.71
N ASN A 415 10.08 -17.86 22.38
CA ASN A 415 11.08 -18.80 21.88
C ASN A 415 10.54 -19.82 20.88
N LYS A 416 9.21 -19.92 20.71
CA LYS A 416 8.65 -20.78 19.66
C LYS A 416 8.95 -20.19 18.27
N PRO A 417 9.36 -21.02 17.29
CA PRO A 417 9.54 -20.58 15.91
C PRO A 417 8.29 -19.84 15.38
N GLY A 418 8.49 -18.71 14.72
CA GLY A 418 7.42 -17.90 14.13
C GLY A 418 6.79 -16.84 15.06
N ILE A 419 7.06 -16.87 16.38
CA ILE A 419 6.43 -15.93 17.34
C ILE A 419 7.16 -14.58 17.38
N ALA A 420 8.48 -14.57 17.58
CA ALA A 420 9.26 -13.35 17.68
C ALA A 420 9.56 -12.77 16.28
N ARG A 421 9.11 -11.54 16.01
CA ARG A 421 9.24 -10.82 14.73
C ARG A 421 10.13 -9.58 14.83
N GLY A 422 10.50 -9.16 16.04
CA GLY A 422 11.44 -8.08 16.29
C GLY A 422 11.77 -7.93 17.77
N THR A 423 12.38 -6.80 18.13
CA THR A 423 12.86 -6.53 19.50
C THR A 423 11.94 -5.63 20.32
N CYS A 424 10.81 -5.19 19.76
CA CYS A 424 9.88 -4.31 20.45
C CYS A 424 9.18 -5.04 21.60
N ALA A 425 8.88 -4.32 22.68
CA ALA A 425 8.16 -4.87 23.82
C ALA A 425 6.70 -5.19 23.44
N THR A 426 6.11 -6.20 24.06
CA THR A 426 4.74 -6.65 23.76
C THR A 426 3.66 -5.66 24.19
N ASP A 427 4.01 -4.64 24.98
CA ASP A 427 3.13 -3.54 25.39
C ASP A 427 3.40 -2.24 24.59
N SER A 428 4.28 -2.28 23.60
CA SER A 428 4.56 -1.17 22.68
C SER A 428 3.46 -0.99 21.63
N GLY A 429 3.57 0.07 20.84
CA GLY A 429 2.77 0.28 19.63
C GLY A 429 1.30 0.65 19.83
N LYS A 430 0.85 0.85 21.06
CA LYS A 430 -0.49 1.39 21.33
C LYS A 430 -0.66 2.75 20.61
N PRO A 431 -1.68 2.92 19.76
CA PRO A 431 -1.88 4.14 18.97
C PRO A 431 -1.75 5.44 19.78
N THR A 432 -2.44 5.52 20.94
CA THR A 432 -2.39 6.68 21.83
C THR A 432 -0.98 7.05 22.30
N ASP A 433 -0.12 6.04 22.48
CA ASP A 433 1.24 6.23 22.97
C ASP A 433 2.17 6.64 21.81
N VAL A 434 2.04 6.01 20.64
CA VAL A 434 2.87 6.32 19.46
C VAL A 434 2.50 7.65 18.82
N GLU A 435 1.22 8.00 18.74
CA GLU A 435 0.74 9.31 18.26
C GLU A 435 1.33 10.48 19.06
N SER A 436 1.57 10.25 20.35
CA SER A 436 2.17 11.25 21.25
C SER A 436 3.70 11.23 21.19
N SER A 437 4.31 10.05 21.39
CA SER A 437 5.76 9.90 21.55
C SER A 437 6.53 9.97 20.23
N ALA A 438 5.90 9.60 19.11
CA ALA A 438 6.48 9.55 17.78
C ALA A 438 5.80 10.53 16.81
N ALA A 439 5.17 11.60 17.31
CA ALA A 439 4.41 12.54 16.48
C ALA A 439 5.20 13.12 15.28
N ASN A 440 6.52 13.29 15.44
CA ASN A 440 7.40 13.82 14.39
C ASN A 440 7.97 12.74 13.46
N ALA A 441 7.63 11.45 13.68
CA ALA A 441 8.08 10.36 12.83
C ALA A 441 7.65 10.59 11.38
N GLN A 442 8.50 10.16 10.46
CA GLN A 442 8.23 10.23 9.04
C GLN A 442 8.97 9.10 8.31
N VAL A 443 8.41 8.69 7.18
CA VAL A 443 9.07 7.81 6.23
C VAL A 443 9.35 8.60 4.95
N ILE A 444 10.49 8.31 4.33
CA ILE A 444 10.85 8.88 3.02
C ILE A 444 11.02 7.74 2.03
N PHE A 445 10.21 7.75 0.97
CA PHE A 445 10.36 6.87 -0.18
C PHE A 445 10.91 7.68 -1.35
N SER A 446 11.91 7.18 -2.06
CA SER A 446 12.54 7.91 -3.17
C SER A 446 13.08 6.99 -4.23
N ASN A 447 13.52 7.54 -5.37
CA ASN A 447 14.30 6.81 -6.39
C ASN A 447 13.59 5.53 -6.86
N ILE A 448 12.27 5.61 -7.07
CA ILE A 448 11.46 4.47 -7.53
C ILE A 448 11.88 4.10 -8.95
N LYS A 449 12.15 2.81 -9.15
CA LYS A 449 12.53 2.21 -10.42
C LYS A 449 11.78 0.92 -10.68
N PHE A 450 11.40 0.69 -11.92
CA PHE A 450 10.73 -0.53 -12.34
C PHE A 450 11.25 -0.97 -13.70
N GLY A 451 11.64 -2.23 -13.85
CA GLY A 451 12.28 -2.66 -15.09
C GLY A 451 12.58 -4.14 -15.21
N ASP A 452 13.40 -4.49 -16.19
CA ASP A 452 13.92 -5.85 -16.35
C ASP A 452 14.73 -6.27 -15.11
N ILE A 453 14.70 -7.55 -14.77
CA ILE A 453 15.49 -8.09 -13.65
C ILE A 453 16.98 -7.75 -13.84
N GLY A 454 17.57 -7.12 -12.82
CA GLY A 454 18.96 -6.67 -12.80
C GLY A 454 19.21 -5.30 -13.47
N SER A 455 18.17 -4.53 -13.78
CA SER A 455 18.31 -3.23 -14.45
C SER A 455 18.15 -2.02 -13.53
N THR A 456 17.66 -2.20 -12.29
CA THR A 456 17.27 -1.07 -11.44
C THR A 456 18.30 -0.69 -10.39
N TYR A 457 19.31 -1.52 -10.14
CA TYR A 457 20.32 -1.29 -9.11
C TYR A 457 21.75 -1.43 -9.64
N SER A 458 22.69 -0.88 -8.87
CA SER A 458 24.13 -1.01 -9.11
C SER A 458 24.85 -1.15 -7.78
N GLY A 459 25.99 -1.82 -7.75
CA GLY A 459 26.79 -2.01 -6.56
C GLY A 459 27.91 -3.00 -6.80
N THR A 460 28.79 -3.17 -5.82
CA THR A 460 29.85 -4.19 -5.92
C THR A 460 29.20 -5.57 -6.02
N PRO A 461 29.39 -6.32 -7.13
CA PRO A 461 28.73 -7.61 -7.32
C PRO A 461 29.17 -8.60 -6.24
N ILE A 462 28.21 -9.38 -5.78
CA ILE A 462 28.43 -10.61 -5.04
C ILE A 462 27.91 -11.75 -5.90
N THR A 463 28.56 -12.91 -5.84
CA THR A 463 28.05 -14.13 -6.49
C THR A 463 26.76 -14.53 -5.79
N LEU A 464 25.62 -14.17 -6.37
CA LEU A 464 24.31 -14.62 -5.88
C LEU A 464 24.15 -16.12 -6.23
N PRO A 465 23.56 -16.94 -5.33
CA PRO A 465 23.09 -18.26 -5.70
C PRO A 465 22.15 -18.13 -6.90
N GLN A 466 22.47 -18.84 -7.98
CA GLN A 466 21.56 -18.95 -9.13
C GLN A 466 20.32 -19.73 -8.64
N ALA A 467 19.12 -19.24 -8.98
CA ALA A 467 17.92 -20.08 -8.87
C ALA A 467 18.19 -21.39 -9.64
N PRO A 468 17.74 -22.56 -9.16
CA PRO A 468 17.82 -23.79 -9.93
C PRO A 468 17.20 -23.54 -11.30
N LEU A 469 18.02 -23.61 -12.35
CA LEU A 469 17.53 -23.46 -13.71
C LEU A 469 16.57 -24.61 -14.01
N PRO A 470 15.45 -24.38 -14.73
CA PRO A 470 14.64 -25.46 -15.25
C PRO A 470 15.53 -26.44 -16.05
N PRO A 471 15.27 -27.76 -16.00
CA PRO A 471 16.05 -28.73 -16.75
C PRO A 471 16.15 -28.34 -18.24
N GLY A 472 17.36 -28.03 -18.71
CA GLY A 472 17.65 -27.73 -20.12
C GLY A 472 17.94 -26.27 -20.48
N TYR A 473 18.06 -25.34 -19.53
CA TYR A 473 18.40 -23.94 -19.83
C TYR A 473 19.92 -23.65 -19.71
N ASN A 474 20.52 -23.07 -20.76
CA ASN A 474 21.87 -22.50 -20.77
C ASN A 474 21.79 -20.98 -21.03
N PRO A 475 22.11 -20.11 -20.07
CA PRO A 475 22.09 -18.66 -20.27
C PRO A 475 23.21 -18.19 -21.23
N PRO A 476 22.99 -17.16 -22.08
CA PRO A 476 24.05 -16.52 -22.84
C PRO A 476 25.03 -15.77 -21.92
N THR A 477 26.33 -15.87 -22.19
CA THR A 477 27.40 -15.14 -21.48
C THR A 477 27.34 -13.65 -21.80
N GLY A 478 27.03 -12.78 -20.83
CA GLY A 478 27.19 -11.34 -20.99
C GLY A 478 26.55 -10.49 -19.90
N GLY A 479 27.37 -10.01 -18.96
CA GLY A 479 26.98 -9.04 -17.95
C GLY A 479 28.22 -8.41 -17.32
N ASN A 480 28.83 -7.44 -18.00
CA ASN A 480 29.81 -6.55 -17.39
C ASN A 480 29.35 -5.10 -17.63
N PRO A 481 28.94 -4.34 -16.61
CA PRO A 481 28.47 -2.97 -16.80
C PRO A 481 29.65 -1.99 -16.94
N THR A 482 29.62 -1.24 -18.03
CA THR A 482 30.54 -0.14 -18.31
C THR A 482 30.27 1.06 -17.39
N THR A 483 31.31 1.56 -16.74
CA THR A 483 31.31 2.74 -15.88
C THR A 483 31.13 4.01 -16.71
N THR A 484 30.13 4.85 -16.39
CA THR A 484 30.02 6.21 -16.96
C THR A 484 29.87 7.23 -15.83
N THR A 485 30.77 8.22 -15.82
CA THR A 485 30.87 9.31 -14.87
C THR A 485 30.02 10.50 -15.34
N THR A 486 29.19 11.09 -14.48
CA THR A 486 28.44 12.31 -14.82
C THR A 486 28.61 13.40 -13.75
N THR A 487 28.99 14.58 -14.22
CA THR A 487 29.26 15.83 -13.49
C THR A 487 27.96 16.58 -13.19
N THR A 488 27.83 17.13 -11.97
CA THR A 488 26.66 17.86 -11.47
C THR A 488 26.75 19.36 -11.74
N THR A 489 25.65 20.00 -12.12
CA THR A 489 25.52 21.48 -12.07
C THR A 489 24.19 21.87 -11.41
N THR A 490 24.27 22.78 -10.46
CA THR A 490 23.20 23.23 -9.55
C THR A 490 22.59 24.55 -10.03
N THR A 491 21.28 24.72 -9.91
CA THR A 491 20.64 26.05 -9.95
C THR A 491 19.48 26.15 -8.96
N THR A 492 19.48 27.26 -8.23
CA THR A 492 18.56 27.68 -7.17
C THR A 492 17.33 28.43 -7.70
N GLN A 493 16.17 28.30 -7.04
CA GLN A 493 15.04 29.24 -7.18
C GLN A 493 14.43 29.61 -5.82
N GLY A 494 14.01 30.88 -5.74
CA GLY A 494 13.45 31.57 -4.56
C GLY A 494 11.93 31.46 -4.41
N PRO A 495 11.34 32.24 -3.48
CA PRO A 495 10.08 31.88 -2.80
C PRO A 495 8.82 32.54 -3.42
N THR A 496 7.67 31.93 -3.19
CA THR A 496 6.32 32.44 -3.53
C THR A 496 5.33 32.20 -2.36
N PRO A 497 4.16 32.89 -2.31
CA PRO A 497 3.61 33.47 -1.09
C PRO A 497 2.33 32.76 -0.59
N THR A 498 1.91 33.13 0.61
CA THR A 498 0.79 32.59 1.40
C THR A 498 -0.60 33.14 0.99
N ILE A 499 -1.63 32.28 1.04
CA ILE A 499 -3.08 32.57 0.87
C ILE A 499 -3.88 31.80 1.95
N PRO A 500 -5.06 32.27 2.41
CA PRO A 500 -5.68 31.89 3.71
C PRO A 500 -6.48 30.58 3.72
N ASN A 501 -6.64 30.04 4.93
CA ASN A 501 -7.18 28.71 5.30
C ASN A 501 -8.71 28.55 5.18
N THR A 502 -9.14 27.35 4.79
CA THR A 502 -10.50 26.80 4.86
C THR A 502 -10.63 25.72 5.94
N PRO A 503 -11.84 25.51 6.51
CA PRO A 503 -12.10 24.55 7.58
C PRO A 503 -11.66 23.11 7.25
N GLY A 504 -10.73 22.55 8.03
CA GLY A 504 -10.23 21.19 7.87
C GLY A 504 -11.24 20.12 8.28
N ALA A 505 -11.11 18.93 7.70
CA ALA A 505 -11.88 17.74 8.08
C ALA A 505 -11.20 16.87 9.15
N THR A 506 -12.04 16.16 9.90
CA THR A 506 -11.70 15.15 10.93
C THR A 506 -11.72 13.75 10.25
N GLN A 507 -10.70 12.89 10.44
CA GLN A 507 -10.34 11.84 9.44
C GLN A 507 -9.85 10.50 9.99
N THR A 508 -10.45 9.42 9.46
CA THR A 508 -10.29 7.96 9.70
C THR A 508 -8.85 7.42 9.67
N LYS A 509 -8.51 6.52 10.61
CA LYS A 509 -7.26 5.74 10.64
C LYS A 509 -7.44 4.31 10.10
N TYR A 510 -6.30 3.66 9.88
CA TYR A 510 -6.15 2.32 9.33
C TYR A 510 -5.69 1.34 10.42
N GLY A 511 -6.15 0.10 10.34
CA GLY A 511 -5.47 -1.06 10.87
C GLY A 511 -5.65 -2.18 9.86
N GLN A 512 -4.55 -2.77 9.38
CA GLN A 512 -4.63 -4.17 8.98
C GLN A 512 -4.97 -4.97 10.25
N TRP A 513 -5.56 -6.16 10.09
CA TRP A 513 -5.91 -7.11 11.16
C TRP A 513 -7.36 -7.06 11.66
#